data_AF-A0A918UPD2-F1
#
_entry.id   AF-A0A918UPD2-F1
#
_cell.length_a   1.000
_cell.length_b   1.000
_cell.length_c   1.000
_cell.angle_alpha   90.00
_cell.angle_beta   90.00
_cell.angle_gamma   90.00
#
_symmetry.space_group_name_H-M   'P 1'
#
loop_
_entity.id
_entity.type
_entity.pdbx_description
1 polymer ?
#
loop_
_entity_poly.entity_id
_entity_poly.type
_entity_poly.pdbx_seq_one_letter_code
_entity_poly.pdbx_strand_id
1 'polypeptide(L)' 'MSKLAKYYKRVFDDYKVLVQVNPEDLTGIELIIHPSGKIEKTTMEFDEEIYDDLKVDEFENCSPLEFNLYLKGLG' A
#
# COMPACT_ATOMS: atom_id res chain seq x y z
N MET A 1 14.20 -4.59 18.12
CA MET A 1 14.39 -5.13 16.75
C MET A 1 13.45 -4.35 15.85
N SER A 2 13.93 -3.84 14.72
CA SER A 2 13.05 -3.16 13.78
C SER A 2 12.17 -4.18 13.08
N LYS A 3 10.86 -3.93 13.01
CA LYS A 3 9.90 -4.80 12.30
C LYS A 3 9.85 -4.35 10.83
N LEU A 4 9.90 -5.30 9.91
CA LEU A 4 9.79 -5.01 8.48
C LEU A 4 8.41 -4.43 8.17
N ALA A 5 8.38 -3.42 7.29
CA ALA A 5 7.13 -2.88 6.74
C ALA A 5 6.32 -3.98 6.06
N LYS A 6 5.00 -3.88 6.17
CA LYS A 6 4.04 -4.77 5.52
C LYS A 6 3.45 -4.09 4.30
N TYR A 7 3.15 -4.87 3.27
CA TYR A 7 2.73 -4.36 1.98
C TYR A 7 1.46 -5.07 1.53
N TYR A 8 0.50 -4.28 1.08
CA TYR A 8 -0.81 -4.73 0.70
C TYR A 8 -1.19 -4.17 -0.66
N LYS A 9 -2.08 -4.84 -1.37
CA LYS A 9 -2.63 -4.36 -2.63
C LYS A 9 -4.10 -4.73 -2.79
N ARG A 10 -4.82 -3.90 -3.51
CA ARG A 10 -6.15 -4.20 -4.06
C ARG A 10 -6.23 -3.71 -5.49
N VAL A 11 -6.82 -4.52 -6.35
CA VAL A 11 -7.05 -4.19 -7.75
C VAL A 11 -8.53 -3.91 -7.92
N PHE A 12 -8.85 -2.73 -8.43
CA PHE A 12 -10.19 -2.33 -8.85
C PHE A 12 -10.27 -2.35 -10.38
N ASP A 13 -11.48 -2.23 -10.93
CA ASP A 13 -11.68 -2.22 -12.38
C ASP A 13 -10.99 -1.02 -13.07
N ASP A 14 -10.85 0.09 -12.35
CA ASP A 14 -10.41 1.38 -12.89
C ASP A 14 -9.13 1.93 -12.25
N TYR A 15 -8.57 1.28 -11.22
CA TYR A 15 -7.26 1.61 -10.63
C TYR A 15 -6.74 0.48 -9.74
N LYS A 16 -5.49 0.60 -9.29
CA LYS A 16 -4.89 -0.29 -8.30
C LYS A 16 -4.45 0.53 -7.08
N VAL A 17 -4.68 0.02 -5.88
CA VAL A 17 -4.19 0.62 -4.63
C VAL A 17 -3.13 -0.28 -4.02
N LEU A 18 -2.01 0.31 -3.61
CA LEU A 18 -0.97 -0.35 -2.83
C LEU A 18 -0.74 0.41 -1.54
N VAL A 19 -0.65 -0.30 -0.42
CA VAL A 19 -0.44 0.28 0.91
C VAL A 19 0.81 -0.33 1.54
N GLN A 20 1.73 0.52 1.98
CA GLN A 20 2.81 0.16 2.88
C GLN A 20 2.41 0.59 4.29
N VAL A 21 2.53 -0.30 5.28
CA VAL A 21 2.35 0.00 6.71
C VAL A 21 3.63 -0.31 7.47
N ASN A 22 4.19 0.67 8.18
CA ASN A 22 5.23 0.47 9.16
C ASN A 22 4.61 -0.02 10.48
N PRO A 23 4.87 -1.26 10.93
CA PRO A 23 4.28 -1.81 12.14
C PRO A 23 4.88 -1.28 13.45
N GLU A 24 5.87 -0.38 13.39
CA GLU A 24 6.46 0.24 14.59
C GLU A 24 5.69 1.48 15.06
N ASP A 25 5.31 2.33 14.11
CA ASP A 25 4.70 3.63 14.37
C ASP A 25 3.37 3.82 13.65
N LEU A 26 2.90 2.79 12.93
CA LEU A 26 1.66 2.81 12.14
C LEU A 26 1.63 3.95 11.12
N THR A 27 2.79 4.37 10.63
CA THR A 27 2.87 5.29 9.49
C THR A 27 3.04 4.51 8.19
N GLY A 28 2.79 5.16 7.06
CA GLY A 28 3.03 4.50 5.79
C GLY A 28 2.71 5.33 4.56
N ILE A 29 2.60 4.64 3.44
CA ILE A 29 2.39 5.25 2.13
C ILE A 29 1.30 4.47 1.40
N GLU A 30 0.32 5.19 0.88
CA GLU A 30 -0.63 4.70 -0.10
C GLU A 30 -0.22 5.16 -1.50
N LEU A 31 -0.33 4.25 -2.47
CA LEU A 31 -0.21 4.52 -3.90
C LEU A 31 -1.52 4.19 -4.60
N ILE A 32 -2.03 5.12 -5.41
CA ILE A 32 -3.14 4.89 -6.34
C ILE A 32 -2.58 4.93 -7.76
N ILE A 33 -2.67 3.79 -8.46
CA ILE A 33 -2.14 3.60 -9.80
C ILE A 33 -3.31 3.62 -10.78
N HIS A 34 -3.36 4.67 -11.60
CA HIS A 34 -4.37 4.81 -12.65
C HIS A 34 -3.94 4.04 -13.92
N PRO A 35 -4.89 3.54 -14.74
CA PRO A 35 -4.61 2.86 -16.01
C PRO A 35 -3.81 3.70 -17.01
N SER A 36 -3.82 5.03 -16.84
CA SER A 36 -3.02 5.97 -17.63
C SER A 36 -1.52 5.94 -17.29
N GLY A 37 -1.12 5.22 -16.24
CA GLY A 37 0.23 5.24 -15.68
C GLY A 37 0.46 6.40 -14.70
N LYS A 38 -0.54 7.25 -14.45
CA LYS A 38 -0.47 8.24 -13.37
C LYS A 38 -0.46 7.53 -12.02
N ILE A 39 0.45 7.92 -11.14
CA ILE A 39 0.54 7.40 -9.77
C ILE A 39 0.33 8.57 -8.80
N GLU A 40 -0.65 8.42 -7.91
CA GLU A 40 -0.85 9.31 -6.78
C GLU A 40 -0.23 8.68 -5.53
N LYS A 41 0.37 9.51 -4.68
CA LYS A 41 1.07 9.07 -3.48
C LYS A 41 0.61 9.90 -2.29
N THR A 42 0.20 9.21 -1.24
CA THR A 42 -0.24 9.82 0.01
C THR A 42 0.53 9.22 1.17
N THR A 43 1.10 10.06 2.04
CA THR A 43 1.64 9.60 3.34
C THR A 43 0.48 9.50 4.31
N MET A 44 0.42 8.40 5.05
CA MET A 44 -0.69 8.07 5.94
C MET A 44 -0.18 7.83 7.36
N GLU A 45 -1.01 8.20 8.34
CA GLU A 45 -0.93 7.74 9.72
C GLU A 45 -2.15 6.85 9.95
N PHE A 46 -1.91 5.64 10.43
CA PHE A 46 -2.92 4.63 10.68
C PHE A 46 -3.10 4.43 12.18
N ASP A 47 -4.25 3.89 12.57
CA ASP A 47 -4.46 3.38 13.92
C ASP A 47 -4.28 1.86 13.97
N GLU A 48 -4.57 1.26 15.13
CA GLU A 48 -4.38 -0.16 15.35
C GLU A 48 -5.36 -1.05 14.56
N GLU A 49 -6.46 -0.49 14.05
CA GLU A 49 -7.51 -1.21 13.31
C GLU A 49 -7.12 -1.44 11.85
N ILE A 50 -6.07 -0.78 11.36
CA ILE A 50 -5.61 -0.85 9.96
C ILE A 50 -5.48 -2.25 9.37
N TYR A 51 -5.05 -3.23 10.17
CA TYR A 51 -4.88 -4.59 9.66
C TYR A 51 -6.22 -5.32 9.46
N ASP A 52 -7.20 -5.01 10.30
CA ASP A 52 -8.55 -5.54 10.17
C ASP A 52 -9.29 -4.79 9.04
N ASP A 53 -9.12 -3.47 8.95
CA ASP A 53 -9.67 -2.65 7.86
C ASP A 53 -9.17 -3.13 6.50
N LEU A 54 -7.86 -3.27 6.31
CA LEU A 54 -7.28 -3.79 5.07
C LEU A 54 -7.86 -5.17 4.70
N LYS A 55 -8.10 -6.02 5.70
CA LYS A 55 -8.67 -7.35 5.47
C LYS A 55 -10.15 -7.29 5.10
N VAL A 56 -10.94 -6.45 5.77
CA VAL A 56 -12.36 -6.21 5.47
C VAL A 56 -12.51 -5.59 4.08
N ASP A 57 -11.58 -4.71 3.73
CA ASP A 57 -11.45 -4.11 2.42
C ASP A 57 -10.79 -5.04 1.40
N GLU A 58 -10.64 -6.34 1.68
CA GLU A 58 -10.14 -7.34 0.72
C GLU A 58 -8.76 -7.02 0.11
N PHE A 59 -7.91 -6.29 0.84
CA PHE A 59 -6.52 -6.14 0.46
C PHE A 59 -5.76 -7.45 0.66
N GLU A 60 -4.95 -7.79 -0.33
CA GLU A 60 -4.07 -8.94 -0.29
C GLU A 60 -2.63 -8.51 -0.01
N ASN A 61 -1.81 -9.41 0.53
CA ASN A 61 -0.39 -9.14 0.69
C ASN A 61 0.29 -8.98 -0.68
N CYS A 62 1.17 -7.99 -0.80
CA CYS A 62 2.03 -7.82 -1.98
C CYS A 62 3.51 -7.81 -1.60
N SER A 63 4.37 -7.93 -2.60
CA SER A 63 5.81 -7.92 -2.34
C SER A 63 6.32 -6.48 -2.18
N PRO A 64 7.35 -6.25 -1.34
CA PRO A 64 8.03 -4.96 -1.29
C PRO A 64 8.56 -4.52 -2.67
N LEU A 65 8.94 -5.48 -3.54
CA LEU A 65 9.41 -5.19 -4.89
C LEU A 65 8.29 -4.60 -5.75
N GLU A 66 7.10 -5.21 -5.76
CA GLU A 66 5.94 -4.71 -6.51
C GLU A 66 5.61 -3.27 -6.09
N PHE A 67 5.54 -3.01 -4.78
CA PHE A 67 5.34 -1.67 -4.24
C PHE A 67 6.41 -0.68 -4.72
N ASN A 68 7.68 -1.05 -4.62
CA ASN A 68 8.78 -0.16 -4.96
C ASN A 68 8.89 0.12 -6.47
N LEU A 69 8.48 -0.82 -7.33
CA LEU A 69 8.40 -0.56 -8.78
C LEU A 69 7.40 0.55 -9.07
N TYR A 70 6.19 0.47 -8.51
CA TYR A 70 5.21 1.55 -8.65
C TYR A 70 5.68 2.86 -8.00
N LEU A 71 6.27 2.79 -6.80
CA LEU A 71 6.82 3.98 -6.14
C LEU A 71 7.88 4.71 -6.99
N LYS A 72 8.62 3.97 -7.82
CA LYS A 72 9.63 4.51 -8.75
C LYS A 72 9.08 4.84 -10.14
N GLY A 73 7.80 4.59 -10.41
CA GLY A 73 7.19 4.77 -11.73
C GLY A 73 7.67 3.76 -12.77
N LEU A 74 8.01 2.54 -12.33
CA LEU A 74 8.56 1.45 -13.15
C LEU A 74 7.63 0.21 -13.22
N GLY A 75 6.40 0.31 -12.70
CA GLY A 75 5.43 -0.79 -12.60
C GLY A 75 4.31 -0.75 -13.64
#